data_AF-A0A2L2WUQ9-F1
#
_entry.id   AF-A0A2L2WUQ9-F1
#
_cell.length_a   1.000
_cell.length_b   1.000
_cell.length_c   1.000
_cell.angle_alpha   90.00
_cell.angle_beta   90.00
_cell.angle_gamma   90.00
#
_symmetry.space_group_name_H-M   'P 1'
#
loop_
_entity.id
_entity.type
_entity.pdbx_description
1 polymer ?
#
loop_
_entity_poly.entity_id
_entity_poly.type
_entity_poly.pdbx_seq_one_letter_code
_entity_poly.pdbx_strand_id
1 'polypeptide(L)'
;MKKINVQCPKCGANIEIEHVAVAIPAIAVSFPVKDVNKAESKIEALRNAGVDVSNLFSICGKNGDYEVGRLANGRLSIVPDDDPIFAIIKKNGTIPDRRLFRRWIMAQVFHMLTETDYKSNIPIGFTAALRRKGYKYQWTMVVEEMRVQSKLNLSDPENFAERNRWFNKKVVVEMAQDYISQLKKVVKGLRVRHCKGVPYVRLGNTNIFVTDIQSKVYDQLEKALKSIKNARTPAVLSIATEKYYQLIKKIYLAYELDQSRAFKDAYKGAGAFFTLKNLILFHDCVFLHMTQEASLAYLYQLIEPKDFEGYKLFGILKDFLKQNNINIAAKQAEWRAQSSK
;
A
#
# COMPACT_ATOMS: atom_id res chain seq x y z
N MET A 1 -3.61 -9.68 29.18
CA MET A 1 -3.76 -9.71 27.71
C MET A 1 -4.21 -11.11 27.30
N LYS A 2 -5.22 -11.24 26.43
CA LYS A 2 -5.78 -12.55 26.06
C LYS A 2 -4.86 -13.18 25.00
N LYS A 3 -4.24 -14.31 25.33
CA LYS A 3 -3.42 -15.08 24.37
C LYS A 3 -4.34 -15.91 23.47
N ILE A 4 -4.05 -15.95 22.18
CA ILE A 4 -4.79 -16.76 21.21
C ILE A 4 -3.90 -17.95 20.83
N ASN A 5 -4.42 -19.16 20.99
CA ASN A 5 -3.76 -20.37 20.51
C ASN A 5 -4.10 -20.58 19.04
N VAL A 6 -3.08 -20.63 18.20
CA VAL A 6 -3.20 -20.79 16.75
C VAL A 6 -2.33 -21.95 16.30
N GLN A 7 -2.86 -22.84 15.48
CA GLN A 7 -2.09 -23.97 14.94
C GLN A 7 -1.45 -23.58 13.60
N CYS A 8 -0.13 -23.76 13.46
CA CYS A 8 0.58 -23.47 12.23
C CYS A 8 0.04 -24.34 11.07
N PRO A 9 -0.45 -23.74 9.98
CA PRO A 9 -1.08 -24.49 8.89
C PRO A 9 -0.06 -25.28 8.06
N LYS A 10 1.25 -25.05 8.25
CA LYS A 10 2.31 -25.73 7.50
C LYS A 10 2.96 -26.90 8.25
N CYS A 11 3.07 -26.80 9.57
CA CYS A 11 3.75 -27.83 10.39
C CYS A 11 2.93 -28.33 11.58
N GLY A 12 1.71 -27.85 11.79
CA GLY A 12 0.84 -28.30 12.87
C GLY A 12 1.26 -27.85 14.28
N ALA A 13 2.33 -27.05 14.41
CA ALA A 13 2.80 -26.55 15.69
C ALA A 13 1.80 -25.56 16.32
N ASN A 14 1.54 -25.70 17.61
CA ASN A 14 0.73 -24.73 18.37
C ASN A 14 1.58 -23.49 18.67
N ILE A 15 1.02 -22.34 18.35
CA ILE A 15 1.64 -21.03 18.51
C ILE A 15 0.73 -20.20 19.44
N GLU A 16 1.28 -19.76 20.56
CA GLU A 16 0.65 -18.73 21.39
C GLU A 16 0.94 -17.36 20.76
N ILE A 17 -0.10 -16.65 20.32
CA ILE A 17 0.02 -15.31 19.76
C ILE A 17 -0.63 -14.32 20.72
N GLU A 18 0.08 -13.23 21.01
CA GLU A 18 -0.48 -12.11 21.76
C GLU A 18 -1.48 -11.33 20.89
N HIS A 19 -2.63 -11.00 21.46
CA HIS A 19 -3.65 -10.22 20.76
C HIS A 19 -3.11 -8.83 20.39
N VAL A 20 -2.87 -8.62 19.09
CA VAL A 20 -2.56 -7.29 18.55
C VAL A 20 -3.88 -6.51 18.47
N ALA A 21 -3.97 -5.38 19.17
CA ALA A 21 -5.03 -4.42 18.90
C ALA A 21 -4.80 -3.87 17.48
N VAL A 22 -5.60 -4.34 16.52
CA VAL A 22 -5.45 -3.96 15.11
C VAL A 22 -6.25 -2.68 14.87
N ALA A 23 -5.62 -1.60 14.41
CA ALA A 23 -6.34 -0.55 13.70
C ALA A 23 -6.96 -1.12 12.43
N ILE A 24 -8.27 -1.37 12.52
CA ILE A 24 -9.14 -1.44 11.37
C ILE A 24 -9.06 -0.06 10.69
N PRO A 25 -8.87 0.05 9.37
CA PRO A 25 -8.92 1.31 8.64
C PRO A 25 -10.36 1.81 8.72
N ALA A 26 -10.62 2.58 9.75
CA ALA A 26 -11.97 2.80 10.13
C ALA A 26 -12.06 4.17 10.77
N ILE A 27 -13.12 4.88 10.41
CA ILE A 27 -13.29 6.24 10.86
C ILE A 27 -13.85 6.14 12.27
N ALA A 28 -13.13 6.70 13.24
CA ALA A 28 -13.56 6.72 14.62
C ALA A 28 -14.83 7.56 14.74
N VAL A 29 -15.90 6.95 15.25
CA VAL A 29 -17.18 7.63 15.43
C VAL A 29 -17.35 7.91 16.91
N SER A 30 -17.19 9.18 17.30
CA SER A 30 -17.52 9.63 18.65
C SER A 30 -18.94 10.21 18.67
N PHE A 31 -19.83 9.60 19.46
CA PHE A 31 -21.15 10.20 19.70
C PHE A 31 -21.00 11.36 20.70
N PRO A 32 -21.49 12.57 20.39
CA PRO A 32 -21.43 13.70 21.31
C PRO A 32 -22.34 13.49 22.53
N VAL A 33 -22.00 14.12 23.65
CA VAL A 33 -22.62 13.92 24.97
C VAL A 33 -23.71 14.97 25.31
N LYS A 34 -24.22 15.78 24.37
CA LYS A 34 -25.18 16.87 24.73
C LYS A 34 -26.34 17.14 23.75
N ASP A 35 -27.53 17.32 24.34
CA ASP A 35 -28.74 18.10 23.99
C ASP A 35 -29.18 18.23 22.53
N VAL A 36 -29.02 17.18 21.73
CA VAL A 36 -29.69 17.02 20.43
C VAL A 36 -30.43 15.68 20.43
N ASN A 37 -31.55 15.55 19.72
CA ASN A 37 -32.27 14.28 19.70
C ASN A 37 -31.35 13.13 19.23
N LYS A 38 -31.54 11.94 19.80
CA LYS A 38 -30.62 10.79 19.66
C LYS A 38 -30.36 10.41 18.20
N ALA A 39 -31.33 10.62 17.30
CA ALA A 39 -31.21 10.34 15.88
C ALA A 39 -30.34 11.37 15.14
N GLU A 40 -30.48 12.66 15.42
CA GLU A 40 -29.61 13.72 14.88
C GLU A 40 -28.18 13.57 15.37
N SER A 41 -27.96 13.27 16.65
CA SER A 41 -26.61 13.00 17.16
C SER A 41 -25.94 11.82 16.44
N LYS A 42 -26.72 10.77 16.08
CA LYS A 42 -26.21 9.65 15.28
C LYS A 42 -25.85 10.09 13.86
N ILE A 43 -26.69 10.89 13.19
CA ILE A 43 -26.45 11.38 11.83
C ILE A 43 -25.24 12.33 11.80
N GLU A 44 -25.10 13.22 12.78
CA GLU A 44 -23.97 14.13 12.92
C GLU A 44 -22.66 13.36 13.15
N ALA A 45 -22.68 12.32 13.98
CA ALA A 45 -21.52 11.46 14.20
C ALA A 45 -21.09 10.72 12.92
N LEU A 46 -22.06 10.23 12.13
CA LEU A 46 -21.80 9.63 10.81
C LEU A 46 -21.24 10.66 9.80
N ARG A 47 -21.79 11.89 9.79
CA ARG A 47 -21.32 12.99 8.96
C ARG A 47 -19.88 13.39 9.29
N ASN A 48 -19.57 13.54 10.57
CA ASN A 48 -18.22 13.81 11.08
C ASN A 48 -17.26 12.66 10.78
N ALA A 49 -17.78 11.43 10.72
CA ALA A 49 -17.07 10.25 10.28
C ALA A 49 -17.00 10.09 8.74
N GLY A 50 -17.32 11.13 7.96
CA GLY A 50 -17.17 11.12 6.50
C GLY A 50 -18.12 10.18 5.75
N VAL A 51 -19.18 9.68 6.41
CA VAL A 51 -20.23 8.89 5.78
C VAL A 51 -21.18 9.82 5.03
N ASP A 52 -21.59 9.42 3.83
CA ASP A 52 -22.64 10.13 3.09
C ASP A 52 -23.98 9.93 3.78
N VAL A 53 -24.44 10.98 4.45
CA VAL A 53 -25.71 11.03 5.20
C VAL A 53 -26.80 11.79 4.44
N SER A 54 -26.61 12.11 3.15
CA SER A 54 -27.57 12.89 2.35
C SER A 54 -28.99 12.31 2.34
N ASN A 55 -29.09 10.99 2.49
CA ASN A 55 -30.36 10.26 2.51
C ASN A 55 -30.84 9.88 3.94
N LEU A 56 -30.17 10.37 4.99
CA LEU A 56 -30.52 10.12 6.39
C LEU A 56 -31.09 11.38 7.06
N PHE A 57 -32.15 11.20 7.84
CA PHE A 57 -32.80 12.29 8.58
C PHE A 57 -33.45 11.75 9.85
N SER A 58 -33.76 12.64 10.78
CA SER A 58 -34.46 12.30 12.01
C SER A 58 -35.97 12.21 11.74
N ILE A 59 -36.60 11.12 12.19
CA ILE A 59 -38.04 10.92 12.15
C ILE A 59 -38.55 10.92 13.60
N CYS A 60 -39.57 11.74 13.88
CA CYS A 60 -40.28 11.72 15.16
C CYS A 60 -41.47 10.77 15.06
N GLY A 61 -41.47 9.71 15.87
CA GLY A 61 -42.59 8.78 15.98
C GLY A 61 -43.75 9.38 16.78
N LYS A 62 -44.92 8.76 16.68
CA LYS A 62 -46.14 9.19 17.41
C LYS A 62 -45.96 9.20 18.94
N ASN A 63 -44.98 8.44 19.45
CA ASN A 63 -44.65 8.33 20.87
C ASN A 63 -43.67 9.41 21.35
N GLY A 64 -43.20 10.30 20.47
CA GLY A 64 -42.20 11.33 20.79
C GLY A 64 -40.74 10.86 20.70
N ASP A 65 -40.50 9.59 20.36
CA ASP A 65 -39.17 9.03 20.14
C ASP A 65 -38.63 9.42 18.75
N TYR A 66 -37.34 9.73 18.69
CA TYR A 66 -36.63 10.08 17.46
C TYR A 66 -35.81 8.91 16.93
N GLU A 67 -36.07 8.52 15.68
CA GLU A 67 -35.43 7.41 14.98
C GLU A 67 -34.75 7.90 13.69
N VAL A 68 -33.74 7.15 13.22
CA VAL A 68 -33.05 7.49 11.97
C VAL A 68 -33.86 6.95 10.80
N GLY A 69 -34.33 7.84 9.94
CA GLY A 69 -34.94 7.53 8.65
C GLY A 69 -33.95 7.46 7.51
N ARG A 70 -34.23 6.63 6.51
CA ARG A 70 -33.53 6.60 5.22
C ARG A 70 -34.53 6.81 4.08
N LEU A 71 -34.21 7.69 3.15
CA LEU A 71 -34.94 7.85 1.89
C LEU A 71 -34.22 7.02 0.81
N ALA A 72 -34.84 5.93 0.36
CA ALA A 72 -34.32 5.11 -0.72
C ALA A 72 -35.41 4.89 -1.78
N ASN A 73 -35.11 5.21 -3.05
CA ASN A 73 -36.04 5.05 -4.17
C ASN A 73 -37.42 5.70 -3.94
N GLY A 74 -37.44 6.89 -3.31
CA GLY A 74 -38.68 7.62 -3.01
C GLY A 74 -39.53 7.02 -1.88
N ARG A 75 -39.05 5.99 -1.17
CA ARG A 75 -39.70 5.42 0.01
C ARG A 75 -38.92 5.73 1.28
N LEU A 76 -39.67 6.13 2.30
CA LEU A 76 -39.16 6.42 3.63
C LEU A 76 -39.14 5.12 4.43
N SER A 77 -37.97 4.72 4.94
CA SER A 77 -37.83 3.54 5.81
C SER A 77 -37.10 3.91 7.09
N ILE A 78 -37.59 3.42 8.23
CA ILE A 78 -36.89 3.51 9.51
C ILE A 78 -35.67 2.59 9.45
N VAL A 79 -34.50 3.09 9.84
CA VAL A 79 -33.28 2.30 9.92
C VAL A 79 -33.25 1.59 11.27
N PRO A 80 -33.32 0.25 11.30
CA PRO A 80 -33.31 -0.49 12.56
C PRO A 80 -31.95 -0.34 13.26
N ASP A 81 -31.98 -0.43 14.58
CA ASP A 81 -30.79 -0.27 15.44
C ASP A 81 -29.75 -1.41 15.27
N ASP A 82 -30.17 -2.49 14.58
CA ASP A 82 -29.40 -3.66 14.15
C ASP A 82 -28.97 -3.60 12.67
N ASP A 83 -29.14 -2.46 12.00
CA ASP A 83 -28.59 -2.25 10.64
C ASP A 83 -27.09 -2.61 10.67
N PRO A 84 -26.58 -3.32 9.65
CA PRO A 84 -25.18 -3.75 9.60
C PRO A 84 -24.18 -2.63 9.90
N ILE A 85 -24.48 -1.38 9.52
CA ILE A 85 -23.64 -0.21 9.81
C ILE A 85 -23.63 0.07 11.31
N PHE A 86 -24.79 0.11 11.98
CA PHE A 86 -24.89 0.37 13.41
C PHE A 86 -24.39 -0.79 14.28
N ALA A 87 -24.61 -2.03 13.84
CA ALA A 87 -24.10 -3.22 14.53
C ALA A 87 -22.55 -3.27 14.53
N ILE A 88 -21.93 -2.91 13.40
CA ILE A 88 -20.46 -2.82 13.28
C ILE A 88 -19.90 -1.68 14.14
N ILE A 89 -20.56 -0.51 14.18
CA ILE A 89 -20.16 0.62 15.03
C ILE A 89 -20.30 0.28 16.52
N LYS A 90 -21.41 -0.33 16.95
CA LYS A 90 -21.64 -0.74 18.35
C LYS A 90 -20.59 -1.76 18.83
N LYS A 91 -20.12 -2.66 17.95
CA LYS A 91 -19.14 -3.70 18.28
C LYS A 91 -17.69 -3.19 18.28
N ASN A 92 -17.33 -2.36 17.29
CA ASN A 92 -15.92 -2.05 16.98
C ASN A 92 -15.57 -0.55 17.07
N GLY A 93 -16.52 0.33 17.40
CA GLY A 93 -16.33 1.79 17.53
C GLY A 93 -15.97 2.53 16.25
N THR A 94 -16.01 1.85 15.09
CA THR A 94 -15.41 2.34 13.85
C THR A 94 -16.16 1.84 12.61
N ILE A 95 -16.13 2.60 11.51
CA ILE A 95 -16.79 2.25 10.23
C ILE A 95 -15.76 1.82 9.19
N PRO A 96 -15.90 0.66 8.53
CA PRO A 96 -15.01 0.25 7.45
C PRO A 96 -15.13 1.21 6.26
N ASP A 97 -14.09 2.00 5.98
CA ASP A 97 -14.07 2.85 4.78
C ASP A 97 -13.43 2.10 3.60
N ARG A 98 -14.25 1.88 2.56
CA ARG A 98 -13.85 1.22 1.31
C ARG A 98 -12.94 2.10 0.44
N ARG A 99 -12.85 3.41 0.72
CA ARG A 99 -12.08 4.42 -0.04
C ARG A 99 -10.67 4.65 0.55
N LEU A 100 -10.40 4.22 1.77
CA LEU A 100 -9.14 4.43 2.52
C LEU A 100 -7.95 3.54 2.05
N PHE A 101 -7.75 3.38 0.74
CA PHE A 101 -6.53 2.86 0.08
C PHE A 101 -6.39 1.33 -0.18
N ARG A 102 -7.37 0.50 0.16
CA ARG A 102 -7.11 -0.95 0.28
C ARG A 102 -7.59 -1.85 -0.86
N ARG A 103 -8.58 -1.45 -1.67
CA ARG A 103 -8.96 -2.20 -2.89
C ARG A 103 -7.97 -2.03 -4.03
N TRP A 104 -7.38 -0.85 -4.16
CA TRP A 104 -6.49 -0.56 -5.29
C TRP A 104 -5.23 -1.42 -5.27
N ILE A 105 -4.62 -1.64 -4.10
CA ILE A 105 -3.42 -2.48 -3.97
C ILE A 105 -3.74 -3.93 -4.34
N MET A 106 -4.82 -4.50 -3.78
CA MET A 106 -5.25 -5.86 -4.11
C MET A 106 -5.58 -5.99 -5.61
N ALA A 107 -6.32 -5.05 -6.19
CA ALA A 107 -6.63 -5.03 -7.61
C ALA A 107 -5.37 -4.97 -8.47
N GLN A 108 -4.38 -4.17 -8.07
CA GLN A 108 -3.11 -4.06 -8.76
C GLN A 108 -2.32 -5.37 -8.67
N VAL A 109 -2.24 -5.99 -7.50
CA VAL A 109 -1.60 -7.29 -7.30
C VAL A 109 -2.26 -8.37 -8.15
N PHE A 110 -3.59 -8.42 -8.16
CA PHE A 110 -4.38 -9.34 -8.97
C PHE A 110 -4.15 -9.13 -10.46
N HIS A 111 -4.09 -7.86 -10.91
CA HIS A 111 -3.75 -7.53 -12.29
C HIS A 111 -2.37 -8.06 -12.66
N MET A 112 -1.32 -7.81 -11.86
CA MET A 112 0.03 -8.29 -12.17
C MET A 112 0.19 -9.82 -12.05
N LEU A 113 -0.67 -10.49 -11.28
CA LEU A 113 -0.71 -11.96 -11.22
C LEU A 113 -1.35 -12.59 -12.47
N THR A 114 -2.28 -11.87 -13.11
CA THR A 114 -3.06 -12.35 -14.26
C THR A 114 -2.60 -11.74 -15.59
N GLU A 115 -1.66 -10.80 -15.55
CA GLU A 115 -1.16 -10.12 -16.75
C GLU A 115 -0.56 -11.13 -17.74
N THR A 116 -1.05 -11.08 -18.98
CA THR A 116 -0.63 -11.96 -20.06
C THR A 116 0.32 -11.25 -21.03
N ASP A 117 1.09 -12.04 -21.77
CA ASP A 117 1.83 -11.52 -22.90
C ASP A 117 0.87 -11.26 -24.07
N TYR A 118 1.03 -10.11 -24.74
CA TYR A 118 0.15 -9.73 -25.85
C TYR A 118 0.20 -10.73 -27.01
N LYS A 119 1.35 -11.40 -27.24
CA LYS A 119 1.51 -12.33 -28.36
C LYS A 119 1.09 -13.74 -28.02
N SER A 120 1.46 -14.23 -26.83
CA SER A 120 1.19 -15.63 -26.45
C SER A 120 -0.09 -15.82 -25.64
N ASN A 121 -0.68 -14.76 -25.08
CA ASN A 121 -1.78 -14.82 -24.11
C ASN A 121 -1.48 -15.67 -22.86
N ILE A 122 -0.19 -15.95 -22.58
CA ILE A 122 0.25 -16.71 -21.41
C ILE A 122 0.58 -15.73 -20.25
N PRO A 123 0.24 -16.05 -19.00
CA PRO A 123 0.61 -15.24 -17.84
C PRO A 123 2.14 -15.05 -17.74
N ILE A 124 2.58 -13.80 -17.71
CA ILE A 124 4.02 -13.45 -17.68
C ILE A 124 4.62 -13.51 -16.27
N GLY A 125 3.74 -13.53 -15.26
CA GLY A 125 4.10 -13.49 -13.86
C GLY A 125 4.42 -12.09 -13.33
N PHE A 126 4.23 -11.95 -12.02
CA PHE A 126 4.27 -10.66 -11.32
C PHE A 126 5.54 -9.84 -11.54
N THR A 127 6.72 -10.47 -11.54
CA THR A 127 7.98 -9.74 -11.70
C THR A 127 8.17 -9.22 -13.13
N ALA A 128 7.70 -9.95 -14.14
CA ALA A 128 7.73 -9.47 -15.52
C ALA A 128 6.70 -8.33 -15.72
N ALA A 129 5.51 -8.47 -15.16
CA ALA A 129 4.48 -7.41 -15.13
C ALA A 129 5.02 -6.12 -14.49
N LEU A 130 5.72 -6.24 -13.35
CA LEU A 130 6.33 -5.08 -12.69
C LEU A 130 7.44 -4.44 -13.53
N ARG A 131 8.27 -5.26 -14.19
CA ARG A 131 9.33 -4.77 -15.11
C ARG A 131 8.76 -4.02 -16.32
N ARG A 132 7.60 -4.44 -16.85
CA ARG A 132 6.88 -3.73 -17.94
C ARG A 132 6.41 -2.33 -17.57
N LYS A 133 6.42 -1.95 -16.29
CA LYS A 133 6.17 -0.57 -15.88
C LYS A 133 7.39 0.34 -16.05
N GLY A 134 8.55 -0.24 -16.34
CA GLY A 134 9.81 0.45 -16.56
C GLY A 134 10.51 0.91 -15.29
N TYR A 135 11.78 1.31 -15.43
CA TYR A 135 12.60 1.77 -14.31
C TYR A 135 12.02 3.01 -13.62
N LYS A 136 11.41 3.93 -14.36
CA LYS A 136 10.78 5.15 -13.83
C LYS A 136 9.69 4.86 -12.79
N TYR A 137 8.98 3.74 -12.93
CA TYR A 137 7.86 3.39 -12.06
C TYR A 137 8.30 3.22 -10.61
N GLN A 138 9.46 2.61 -10.34
CA GLN A 138 9.89 2.36 -8.96
C GLN A 138 10.08 3.67 -8.17
N TRP A 139 10.64 4.68 -8.82
CA TRP A 139 10.90 5.97 -8.19
C TRP A 139 9.63 6.77 -8.01
N THR A 140 8.73 6.73 -9.00
CA THR A 140 7.42 7.39 -8.90
C THR A 140 6.59 6.82 -7.75
N MET A 141 6.60 5.49 -7.60
CA MET A 141 5.94 4.82 -6.47
C MET A 141 6.57 5.20 -5.13
N VAL A 142 7.90 5.13 -5.01
CA VAL A 142 8.58 5.36 -3.74
C VAL A 142 8.50 6.82 -3.30
N VAL A 143 8.59 7.77 -4.22
CA VAL A 143 8.36 9.19 -3.93
C VAL A 143 6.97 9.41 -3.34
N GLU A 144 5.94 8.86 -3.99
CA GLU A 144 4.57 9.01 -3.52
C GLU A 144 4.36 8.33 -2.16
N GLU A 145 4.94 7.14 -1.98
CA GLU A 145 4.87 6.42 -0.71
C GLU A 145 5.56 7.18 0.43
N MET A 146 6.73 7.78 0.20
CA MET A 146 7.40 8.61 1.22
C MET A 146 6.60 9.86 1.55
N ARG A 147 5.95 10.47 0.54
CA ARG A 147 5.07 11.63 0.74
C ARG A 147 3.86 11.26 1.58
N VAL A 148 3.21 10.13 1.30
CA VAL A 148 2.07 9.62 2.09
C VAL A 148 2.51 9.32 3.52
N GLN A 149 3.62 8.58 3.70
CA GLN A 149 4.15 8.27 5.03
C GLN A 149 4.52 9.52 5.83
N SER A 150 5.01 10.59 5.21
CA SER A 150 5.30 11.85 5.92
C SER A 150 4.06 12.50 6.54
N LYS A 151 2.88 12.30 5.94
CA LYS A 151 1.60 12.79 6.48
C LYS A 151 1.07 11.85 7.55
N LEU A 152 1.08 10.55 7.26
CA LEU A 152 0.60 9.52 8.19
C LEU A 152 1.38 9.50 9.50
N ASN A 153 2.68 9.79 9.48
CA ASN A 153 3.47 9.84 10.72
C ASN A 153 2.93 10.84 11.75
N LEU A 154 2.16 11.85 11.33
CA LEU A 154 1.53 12.82 12.22
C LEU A 154 0.07 12.44 12.56
N SER A 155 -0.69 11.95 11.58
CA SER A 155 -2.13 11.73 11.72
C SER A 155 -2.50 10.30 12.11
N ASP A 156 -1.69 9.31 11.76
CA ASP A 156 -1.99 7.88 11.84
C ASP A 156 -0.70 7.03 11.94
N PRO A 157 -0.11 6.95 13.16
CA PRO A 157 1.14 6.25 13.39
C PRO A 157 1.09 4.75 13.08
N GLU A 158 -0.08 4.11 13.22
CA GLU A 158 -0.25 2.69 12.96
C GLU A 158 -0.19 2.38 11.47
N ASN A 159 -0.96 3.09 10.64
CA ASN A 159 -0.87 2.92 9.18
C ASN A 159 0.50 3.38 8.65
N PHE A 160 1.16 4.35 9.30
CA PHE A 160 2.55 4.68 9.02
C PHE A 160 3.47 3.46 9.27
N ALA A 161 3.36 2.80 10.42
CA ALA A 161 4.22 1.65 10.77
C ALA A 161 4.07 0.49 9.77
N GLU A 162 2.84 0.16 9.38
CA GLU A 162 2.56 -0.90 8.39
C GLU A 162 3.18 -0.62 7.02
N ARG A 163 3.13 0.63 6.59
CA ARG A 163 3.73 1.08 5.32
C ARG A 163 5.24 1.14 5.40
N ASN A 164 5.76 1.73 6.48
CA ASN A 164 7.18 1.88 6.73
C ASN A 164 7.89 0.53 6.84
N ARG A 165 7.18 -0.52 7.30
CA ARG A 165 7.68 -1.89 7.31
C ARG A 165 8.29 -2.30 5.97
N TRP A 166 7.60 -2.00 4.88
CA TRP A 166 7.98 -2.40 3.52
C TRP A 166 8.79 -1.33 2.81
N PHE A 167 8.34 -0.08 2.87
CA PHE A 167 9.03 1.05 2.27
C PHE A 167 9.61 1.93 3.36
N ASN A 168 10.87 1.68 3.73
CA ASN A 168 11.63 2.45 4.70
C ASN A 168 12.88 3.08 4.07
N LYS A 169 13.61 3.86 4.88
CA LYS A 169 14.88 4.50 4.50
C LYS A 169 15.89 3.51 3.92
N LYS A 170 15.99 2.28 4.45
CA LYS A 170 16.95 1.28 3.96
C LYS A 170 16.67 0.93 2.50
N VAL A 171 15.41 0.70 2.15
CA VAL A 171 15.00 0.44 0.75
C VAL A 171 15.37 1.60 -0.17
N VAL A 172 15.10 2.85 0.23
CA VAL A 172 15.45 4.03 -0.59
C VAL A 172 16.96 4.16 -0.78
N VAL A 173 17.75 3.90 0.26
CA VAL A 173 19.22 3.91 0.19
C VAL A 173 19.74 2.84 -0.77
N GLU A 174 19.23 1.61 -0.67
CA GLU A 174 19.61 0.51 -1.55
C GLU A 174 19.23 0.79 -3.01
N MET A 175 18.04 1.37 -3.26
CA MET A 175 17.62 1.82 -4.59
C MET A 175 18.57 2.85 -5.20
N ALA A 176 18.98 3.85 -4.40
CA ALA A 176 19.88 4.90 -4.85
C ALA A 176 21.31 4.36 -5.11
N GLN A 177 21.79 3.43 -4.28
CA GLN A 177 23.08 2.76 -4.50
C GLN A 177 23.06 1.87 -5.74
N ASP A 178 21.96 1.15 -5.96
CA ASP A 178 21.76 0.33 -7.16
C ASP A 178 21.75 1.20 -8.43
N TYR A 179 21.07 2.35 -8.43
CA TYR A 179 21.11 3.29 -9.55
C TYR A 179 22.53 3.74 -9.88
N ILE A 180 23.32 4.18 -8.89
CA ILE A 180 24.71 4.61 -9.11
C ILE A 180 25.52 3.48 -9.73
N SER A 181 25.32 2.24 -9.24
CA SER A 181 25.99 1.05 -9.75
C SER A 181 25.62 0.73 -11.20
N GLN A 182 24.33 0.82 -11.54
CA GLN A 182 23.84 0.64 -12.91
C GLN A 182 24.35 1.76 -13.84
N LEU A 183 24.33 3.01 -13.39
CA LEU A 183 24.85 4.15 -14.15
C LEU A 183 26.34 4.00 -14.45
N LYS A 184 27.15 3.52 -13.50
CA LYS A 184 28.57 3.19 -13.72
C LYS A 184 28.75 2.15 -14.83
N LYS A 185 27.87 1.14 -14.91
CA LYS A 185 27.90 0.16 -16.00
C LYS A 185 27.54 0.79 -17.35
N VAL A 186 26.49 1.62 -17.38
CA VAL A 186 26.08 2.36 -18.59
C VAL A 186 27.23 3.22 -19.10
N VAL A 187 27.81 4.06 -18.24
CA VAL A 187 28.90 4.98 -18.61
C VAL A 187 30.11 4.24 -19.16
N LYS A 188 30.51 3.11 -18.56
CA LYS A 188 31.59 2.26 -19.07
C LYS A 188 31.33 1.72 -20.49
N GLY A 189 30.06 1.50 -20.85
CA GLY A 189 29.66 1.04 -22.18
C GLY A 189 29.44 2.15 -23.20
N LEU A 190 29.57 3.43 -22.82
CA LEU A 190 29.36 4.54 -23.76
C LEU A 190 30.55 4.69 -24.71
N ARG A 191 30.25 4.95 -25.99
CA ARG A 191 31.26 5.32 -26.98
C ARG A 191 31.89 6.66 -26.61
N VAL A 192 33.22 6.66 -26.42
CA VAL A 192 34.02 7.88 -26.26
C VAL A 192 34.13 8.60 -27.60
N ARG A 193 33.90 9.92 -27.57
CA ARG A 193 33.97 10.84 -28.71
C ARG A 193 35.00 11.92 -28.39
N HIS A 194 35.43 12.67 -29.40
CA HIS A 194 36.41 13.73 -29.22
C HIS A 194 35.87 15.07 -29.74
N CYS A 195 36.08 16.14 -28.99
CA CYS A 195 35.81 17.52 -29.41
C CYS A 195 37.11 18.28 -29.32
N LYS A 196 37.67 18.74 -30.45
CA LYS A 196 38.99 19.41 -30.52
C LYS A 196 40.10 18.65 -29.75
N GLY A 197 40.12 17.32 -29.89
CA GLY A 197 41.07 16.44 -29.18
C GLY A 197 40.70 16.06 -27.75
N VAL A 198 39.70 16.70 -27.12
CA VAL A 198 39.28 16.39 -25.75
C VAL A 198 38.23 15.28 -25.73
N PRO A 199 38.42 14.18 -24.96
CA PRO A 199 37.47 13.08 -24.90
C PRO A 199 36.21 13.42 -24.10
N TYR A 200 35.05 13.06 -24.63
CA TYR A 200 33.75 13.20 -24.00
C TYR A 200 32.85 11.99 -24.28
N VAL A 201 31.85 11.78 -23.42
CA VAL A 201 30.78 10.80 -23.61
C VAL A 201 29.44 11.52 -23.72
N ARG A 202 28.49 10.90 -24.44
CA ARG A 202 27.11 11.38 -24.48
C ARG A 202 26.26 10.56 -23.54
N LEU A 203 25.86 11.14 -22.42
CA LEU A 203 24.99 10.51 -21.42
C LEU A 203 23.58 11.08 -21.59
N GLY A 204 22.66 10.24 -22.09
CA GLY A 204 21.34 10.71 -22.53
C GLY A 204 21.48 11.76 -23.65
N ASN A 205 20.99 12.98 -23.39
CA ASN A 205 21.09 14.09 -24.33
C ASN A 205 22.22 15.07 -24.02
N THR A 206 23.07 14.76 -23.05
CA THR A 206 24.11 15.68 -22.57
C THR A 206 25.50 15.16 -22.93
N ASN A 207 26.34 16.03 -23.51
CA ASN A 207 27.76 15.75 -23.72
C ASN A 207 28.55 16.13 -22.46
N ILE A 208 29.32 15.19 -21.92
CA ILE A 208 30.08 15.35 -20.69
C ILE A 208 31.52 14.93 -20.95
N PHE A 209 32.49 15.80 -20.70
CA PHE A 209 33.90 15.45 -20.80
C PHE A 209 34.24 14.32 -19.84
N VAL A 210 35.10 13.39 -20.26
CA VAL A 210 35.46 12.22 -19.44
C VAL A 210 36.02 12.63 -18.08
N THR A 211 36.81 13.71 -18.04
CA THR A 211 37.37 14.32 -16.83
C THR A 211 36.30 14.86 -15.87
N ASP A 212 35.16 15.30 -16.40
CA ASP A 212 34.10 15.95 -15.63
C ASP A 212 33.04 14.96 -15.13
N ILE A 213 33.07 13.69 -15.55
CA ILE A 213 32.05 12.70 -15.19
C ILE A 213 31.96 12.56 -13.66
N GLN A 214 33.11 12.52 -12.97
CA GLN A 214 33.13 12.37 -11.52
C GLN A 214 32.38 13.51 -10.83
N SER A 215 32.75 14.76 -11.13
CA SER A 215 32.20 15.94 -10.46
C SER A 215 30.78 16.30 -10.90
N LYS A 216 30.47 16.15 -12.20
CA LYS A 216 29.15 16.52 -12.77
C LYS A 216 28.09 15.43 -12.62
N VAL A 217 28.48 14.16 -12.41
CA VAL A 217 27.55 13.03 -12.33
C VAL A 217 27.62 12.34 -10.97
N TYR A 218 28.75 11.71 -10.64
CA TYR A 218 28.82 10.83 -9.48
C TYR A 218 28.79 11.59 -8.15
N ASP A 219 29.55 12.67 -8.02
CA ASP A 219 29.58 13.47 -6.78
C ASP A 219 28.21 14.06 -6.44
N GLN A 220 27.44 14.46 -7.46
CA GLN A 220 26.07 14.97 -7.25
C GLN A 220 25.13 13.88 -6.72
N LEU A 221 25.21 12.68 -7.29
CA LEU A 221 24.43 11.53 -6.85
C LEU A 221 24.82 11.07 -5.44
N GLU A 222 26.12 11.05 -5.13
CA GLU A 222 26.63 10.68 -3.82
C GLU A 222 26.23 11.71 -2.75
N LYS A 223 26.26 13.01 -3.07
CA LYS A 223 25.72 14.07 -2.19
C LYS A 223 24.23 13.87 -1.91
N ALA A 224 23.43 13.60 -2.95
CA ALA A 224 22.00 13.37 -2.79
C ALA A 224 21.71 12.07 -1.99
N LEU A 225 22.48 11.01 -2.21
CA LEU A 225 22.43 9.77 -1.42
C LEU A 225 22.77 10.04 0.07
N LYS A 226 23.78 10.87 0.34
CA LYS A 226 24.13 11.27 1.71
C LYS A 226 22.96 12.01 2.39
N SER A 227 22.23 12.85 1.67
CA SER A 227 21.01 13.49 2.18
C SER A 227 19.93 12.46 2.57
N ILE A 228 19.72 11.41 1.75
CA ILE A 228 18.78 10.32 2.08
C ILE A 228 19.23 9.58 3.35
N LYS A 229 20.52 9.20 3.45
CA LYS A 229 21.07 8.49 4.62
C LYS A 229 20.88 9.30 5.92
N ASN A 230 21.11 10.61 5.83
CA ASN A 230 21.03 11.54 6.95
C ASN A 230 19.60 11.96 7.31
N ALA A 231 18.58 11.56 6.53
CA ALA A 231 17.20 11.85 6.87
C ALA A 231 16.81 11.13 8.18
N ARG A 232 16.37 11.93 9.16
CA ARG A 232 15.93 11.47 10.49
C ARG A 232 14.43 11.42 10.66
N THR A 233 13.68 12.19 9.87
CA THR A 233 12.22 12.24 9.93
C THR A 233 11.61 11.81 8.59
N PRO A 234 10.37 11.27 8.58
CA PRO A 234 9.67 10.91 7.34
C PRO A 234 9.53 12.07 6.36
N ALA A 235 9.28 13.29 6.85
CA ALA A 235 9.21 14.49 6.02
C ALA A 235 10.53 14.80 5.31
N VAL A 236 11.65 14.76 6.03
CA VAL A 236 12.99 14.99 5.44
C VAL A 236 13.34 13.87 4.46
N LEU A 237 12.97 12.62 4.78
CA LEU A 237 13.18 11.48 3.86
C LEU A 237 12.40 11.64 2.57
N SER A 238 11.14 12.08 2.64
CA SER A 238 10.32 12.36 1.46
C SER A 238 10.96 13.42 0.56
N ILE A 239 11.41 14.54 1.13
CA ILE A 239 12.04 15.62 0.37
C ILE A 239 13.37 15.15 -0.26
N ALA A 240 14.19 14.43 0.51
CA ALA A 240 15.48 13.91 0.02
C ALA A 240 15.30 12.91 -1.13
N THR A 241 14.30 12.03 -1.02
CA THR A 241 13.95 11.03 -2.04
C THR A 241 13.48 11.71 -3.33
N GLU A 242 12.60 12.72 -3.22
CA GLU A 242 12.13 13.48 -4.38
C GLU A 242 13.28 14.23 -5.07
N LYS A 243 14.16 14.89 -4.30
CA LYS A 243 15.35 15.55 -4.86
C LYS A 243 16.26 14.58 -5.60
N TYR A 244 16.46 13.38 -5.05
CA TYR A 244 17.23 12.34 -5.72
C TYR A 244 16.57 11.89 -7.03
N TYR A 245 15.25 11.67 -7.02
CA TYR A 245 14.52 11.29 -8.23
C TYR A 245 14.59 12.37 -9.33
N GLN A 246 14.45 13.64 -8.95
CA GLN A 246 14.60 14.76 -9.89
C GLN A 246 16.02 14.85 -10.46
N LEU A 247 17.04 14.55 -9.65
CA LEU A 247 18.43 14.52 -10.11
C LEU A 247 18.66 13.41 -11.15
N ILE A 248 18.18 12.18 -10.90
CA ILE A 248 18.39 11.07 -11.84
C ILE A 248 17.64 11.31 -13.17
N LYS A 249 16.46 11.95 -13.15
CA LYS A 249 15.75 12.37 -14.38
C LYS A 249 16.59 13.30 -15.25
N LYS A 250 17.31 14.24 -14.61
CA LYS A 250 18.18 15.20 -15.30
C LYS A 250 19.45 14.56 -15.87
N ILE A 251 20.00 13.57 -15.15
CA ILE A 251 21.24 12.89 -15.53
C ILE A 251 20.97 11.85 -16.62
N TYR A 252 20.22 10.79 -16.27
CA TYR A 252 19.98 9.65 -17.15
C TYR A 252 18.91 8.73 -16.57
N LEU A 253 17.80 8.56 -17.28
CA LEU A 253 16.73 7.68 -16.85
C LEU A 253 16.18 6.88 -18.03
N ALA A 254 16.87 5.79 -18.36
CA ALA A 254 16.43 4.85 -19.40
C ALA A 254 15.35 3.90 -18.88
N TYR A 255 14.45 3.48 -19.77
CA TYR A 255 13.35 2.57 -19.44
C TYR A 255 13.86 1.17 -19.10
N GLU A 256 14.94 0.75 -19.77
CA GLU A 256 15.55 -0.58 -19.81
C GLU A 256 16.40 -0.90 -18.57
N LEU A 257 16.69 0.09 -17.72
CA LEU A 257 17.38 -0.16 -16.45
C LEU A 257 16.55 -1.16 -15.61
N ASP A 258 17.21 -2.12 -14.96
CA ASP A 258 16.46 -3.07 -14.12
C ASP A 258 16.01 -2.37 -12.85
N GLN A 259 14.79 -2.65 -12.41
CA GLN A 259 14.33 -2.16 -11.12
C GLN A 259 15.16 -2.81 -10.01
N SER A 260 15.47 -2.04 -8.97
CA SER A 260 16.33 -2.53 -7.90
C SER A 260 15.73 -3.75 -7.20
N ARG A 261 16.60 -4.63 -6.68
CA ARG A 261 16.15 -5.81 -5.92
C ARG A 261 15.36 -5.40 -4.66
N ALA A 262 15.84 -4.38 -3.96
CA ALA A 262 15.20 -3.82 -2.76
C ALA A 262 13.77 -3.36 -3.05
N PHE A 263 13.57 -2.61 -4.14
CA PHE A 263 12.24 -2.18 -4.56
C PHE A 263 11.34 -3.37 -4.90
N LYS A 264 11.82 -4.33 -5.70
CA LYS A 264 11.04 -5.51 -6.10
C LYS A 264 10.59 -6.34 -4.88
N ASP A 265 11.44 -6.47 -3.88
CA ASP A 265 11.11 -7.17 -2.64
C ASP A 265 10.10 -6.40 -1.79
N ALA A 266 10.35 -5.12 -1.53
CA ALA A 266 9.43 -4.23 -0.80
C ALA A 266 8.04 -4.17 -1.46
N TYR A 267 8.00 -4.08 -2.79
CA TYR A 267 6.77 -4.02 -3.57
C TYR A 267 5.97 -5.34 -3.49
N LYS A 268 6.65 -6.48 -3.55
CA LYS A 268 6.02 -7.80 -3.32
C LYS A 268 5.49 -7.93 -1.89
N GLY A 269 6.28 -7.53 -0.90
CA GLY A 269 5.91 -7.59 0.50
C GLY A 269 4.71 -6.73 0.83
N ALA A 270 4.74 -5.45 0.45
CA ALA A 270 3.62 -4.52 0.63
C ALA A 270 2.36 -5.03 -0.09
N GLY A 271 2.50 -5.42 -1.36
CA GLY A 271 1.40 -5.98 -2.14
C GLY A 271 0.78 -7.22 -1.47
N ALA A 272 1.61 -8.13 -0.99
CA ALA A 272 1.16 -9.34 -0.30
C ALA A 272 0.46 -9.03 1.03
N PHE A 273 1.08 -8.21 1.88
CA PHE A 273 0.56 -7.86 3.20
C PHE A 273 -0.81 -7.20 3.11
N PHE A 274 -0.94 -6.13 2.31
CA PHE A 274 -2.21 -5.43 2.19
C PHE A 274 -3.26 -6.28 1.48
N THR A 275 -2.89 -7.16 0.56
CA THR A 275 -3.83 -8.10 -0.07
C THR A 275 -4.34 -9.13 0.93
N LEU A 276 -3.45 -9.77 1.69
CA LEU A 276 -3.82 -10.73 2.74
C LEU A 276 -4.73 -10.07 3.79
N LYS A 277 -4.31 -8.89 4.30
CA LYS A 277 -5.09 -8.12 5.27
C LYS A 277 -6.49 -7.77 4.74
N ASN A 278 -6.62 -7.39 3.46
CA ASN A 278 -7.92 -7.15 2.85
C ASN A 278 -8.77 -8.40 2.75
N LEU A 279 -8.20 -9.50 2.25
CA LEU A 279 -8.92 -10.75 2.07
C LEU A 279 -9.47 -11.26 3.41
N ILE A 280 -8.67 -11.15 4.47
CA ILE A 280 -9.08 -11.54 5.82
C ILE A 280 -10.16 -10.60 6.38
N LEU A 281 -10.03 -9.29 6.20
CA LEU A 281 -10.99 -8.34 6.78
C LEU A 281 -12.32 -8.26 6.04
N PHE A 282 -12.33 -8.44 4.72
CA PHE A 282 -13.45 -8.01 3.87
C PHE A 282 -13.94 -9.07 2.88
N HIS A 283 -13.32 -10.25 2.82
CA HIS A 283 -13.66 -11.29 1.85
C HIS A 283 -13.80 -12.67 2.47
N ASP A 284 -14.04 -12.75 3.79
CA ASP A 284 -14.27 -13.99 4.56
C ASP A 284 -13.18 -15.06 4.32
N CYS A 285 -11.97 -14.62 3.98
CA CYS A 285 -10.84 -15.52 3.76
C CYS A 285 -10.07 -15.70 5.07
N VAL A 286 -9.63 -16.92 5.36
CA VAL A 286 -8.85 -17.22 6.55
C VAL A 286 -7.66 -18.12 6.22
N PHE A 287 -6.68 -18.13 7.10
CA PHE A 287 -5.69 -19.21 7.09
C PHE A 287 -6.37 -20.51 7.54
N LEU A 288 -5.87 -21.64 7.05
CA LEU A 288 -6.47 -22.95 7.32
C LEU A 288 -6.64 -23.18 8.82
N HIS A 289 -7.85 -23.60 9.22
CA HIS A 289 -8.23 -23.87 10.62
C HIS A 289 -8.14 -22.66 11.57
N MET A 290 -8.18 -21.42 11.04
CA MET A 290 -8.14 -20.21 11.85
C MET A 290 -9.46 -19.43 11.78
N THR A 291 -9.77 -18.71 12.87
CA THR A 291 -10.78 -17.64 12.83
C THR A 291 -10.21 -16.42 12.09
N GLN A 292 -11.08 -15.44 11.79
CA GLN A 292 -10.66 -14.17 11.20
C GLN A 292 -9.64 -13.43 12.09
N GLU A 293 -9.91 -13.35 13.40
CA GLU A 293 -9.02 -12.71 14.39
C GLU A 293 -7.67 -13.43 14.47
N ALA A 294 -7.67 -14.77 14.53
CA ALA A 294 -6.46 -15.58 14.53
C ALA A 294 -5.66 -15.42 13.23
N SER A 295 -6.33 -15.34 12.08
CA SER A 295 -5.69 -15.14 10.78
C SER A 295 -4.97 -13.79 10.68
N LEU A 296 -5.57 -12.74 11.23
CA LEU A 296 -4.92 -11.43 11.31
C LEU A 296 -3.71 -11.46 12.24
N ALA A 297 -3.86 -12.02 13.45
CA ALA A 297 -2.75 -12.14 14.39
C ALA A 297 -1.57 -12.92 13.79
N TYR A 298 -1.86 -14.02 13.11
CA TYR A 298 -0.85 -14.81 12.40
C TYR A 298 -0.17 -14.03 11.27
N LEU A 299 -0.90 -13.21 10.51
CA LEU A 299 -0.31 -12.35 9.47
C LEU A 299 0.73 -11.37 10.06
N TYR A 300 0.44 -10.74 11.20
CA TYR A 300 1.39 -9.83 11.84
C TYR A 300 2.60 -10.58 12.39
N GLN A 301 2.39 -11.76 12.99
CA GLN A 301 3.48 -12.60 13.48
C GLN A 301 4.43 -13.05 12.36
N LEU A 302 3.89 -13.42 11.18
CA LEU A 302 4.69 -13.79 10.02
C LEU A 302 5.70 -12.70 9.63
N ILE A 303 5.30 -11.43 9.76
CA ILE A 303 6.11 -10.28 9.34
C ILE A 303 6.83 -9.59 10.49
N GLU A 304 6.77 -10.13 11.70
CA GLU A 304 7.43 -9.59 12.88
C GLU A 304 8.97 -9.55 12.74
N PRO A 305 9.65 -10.59 12.20
CA PRO A 305 11.10 -10.55 12.05
C PRO A 305 11.53 -9.43 11.12
N LYS A 306 12.37 -8.48 11.57
CA LYS A 306 12.71 -7.27 10.80
C LYS A 306 13.33 -7.56 9.43
N ASP A 307 14.02 -8.69 9.31
CA ASP A 307 14.68 -9.21 8.11
C ASP A 307 13.77 -10.07 7.22
N PHE A 308 12.49 -10.22 7.56
CA PHE A 308 11.53 -10.96 6.75
C PHE A 308 11.44 -10.37 5.33
N GLU A 309 11.71 -11.22 4.35
CA GLU A 309 11.79 -10.84 2.94
C GLU A 309 10.39 -10.82 2.29
N GLY A 310 10.07 -9.74 1.58
CA GLY A 310 8.74 -9.52 1.00
C GLY A 310 8.32 -10.60 0.00
N TYR A 311 9.26 -11.19 -0.76
CA TYR A 311 8.94 -12.28 -1.67
C TYR A 311 8.43 -13.54 -0.96
N LYS A 312 8.80 -13.78 0.31
CA LYS A 312 8.29 -14.90 1.11
C LYS A 312 6.80 -14.71 1.42
N LEU A 313 6.40 -13.49 1.84
CA LEU A 313 4.99 -13.18 2.06
C LEU A 313 4.19 -13.28 0.76
N PHE A 314 4.80 -12.91 -0.36
CA PHE A 314 4.16 -13.05 -1.66
C PHE A 314 3.95 -14.52 -2.07
N GLY A 315 4.85 -15.43 -1.65
CA GLY A 315 4.62 -16.88 -1.74
C GLY A 315 3.41 -17.32 -0.90
N ILE A 316 3.36 -16.88 0.36
CA ILE A 316 2.24 -17.15 1.27
C ILE A 316 0.92 -16.63 0.70
N LEU A 317 0.89 -15.45 0.09
CA LEU A 317 -0.29 -14.93 -0.59
C LEU A 317 -0.78 -15.90 -1.69
N LYS A 318 0.11 -16.45 -2.51
CA LYS A 318 -0.29 -17.37 -3.58
C LYS A 318 -0.91 -18.65 -3.00
N ASP A 319 -0.34 -19.17 -1.93
CA ASP A 319 -0.88 -20.36 -1.26
C ASP A 319 -2.21 -20.06 -0.58
N PHE A 320 -2.33 -18.90 0.07
CA PHE A 320 -3.56 -18.41 0.69
C PHE A 320 -4.70 -18.28 -0.32
N LEU A 321 -4.42 -17.73 -1.51
CA LEU A 321 -5.40 -17.61 -2.59
C LEU A 321 -5.91 -18.99 -3.07
N LYS A 322 -5.01 -19.98 -3.16
CA LYS A 322 -5.39 -21.36 -3.51
C LYS A 322 -6.23 -22.00 -2.43
N GLN A 323 -5.82 -21.88 -1.17
CA GLN A 323 -6.53 -22.47 -0.02
C GLN A 323 -7.95 -21.91 0.13
N ASN A 324 -8.14 -20.63 -0.16
CA ASN A 324 -9.44 -19.96 -0.10
C ASN A 324 -10.23 -20.04 -1.43
N ASN A 325 -9.78 -20.87 -2.39
CA ASN A 325 -10.41 -21.05 -3.71
C ASN A 325 -10.71 -19.73 -4.45
N ILE A 326 -9.81 -18.75 -4.34
CA ILE A 326 -10.02 -17.43 -4.94
C ILE A 326 -9.72 -17.48 -6.44
N ASN A 327 -10.77 -17.36 -7.25
CA ASN A 327 -10.64 -17.09 -8.68
C ASN A 327 -10.42 -15.58 -8.91
N ILE A 328 -9.16 -15.21 -9.19
CA ILE A 328 -8.76 -13.81 -9.42
C ILE A 328 -9.52 -13.17 -10.58
N ALA A 329 -9.71 -13.89 -11.69
CA ALA A 329 -10.38 -13.36 -12.88
C ALA A 329 -11.87 -13.07 -12.59
N ALA A 330 -12.53 -13.98 -11.87
CA ALA A 330 -13.92 -13.78 -11.42
C ALA A 330 -14.03 -12.57 -10.48
N LYS A 331 -13.10 -12.42 -9.52
CA LYS A 331 -13.09 -11.25 -8.61
C LYS A 331 -12.86 -9.93 -9.34
N GLN A 332 -11.98 -9.90 -10.34
CA GLN A 332 -11.78 -8.71 -11.17
C GLN A 332 -13.04 -8.35 -11.98
N ALA A 333 -13.75 -9.35 -12.52
CA ALA A 333 -15.00 -9.14 -13.23
C ALA A 333 -16.10 -8.57 -12.31
N GLU A 334 -16.22 -9.12 -11.09
CA GLU A 334 -17.13 -8.63 -10.04
C GLU A 334 -16.91 -7.13 -9.76
N TRP A 335 -15.66 -6.70 -9.61
CA TRP A 335 -15.33 -5.30 -9.32
C TRP A 335 -15.58 -4.36 -10.49
N ARG A 336 -15.33 -4.80 -11.73
CA ARG A 336 -15.65 -4.00 -12.92
C ARG A 336 -17.16 -3.77 -13.02
N ALA A 337 -17.97 -4.79 -12.79
CA ALA A 337 -19.44 -4.67 -12.82
C ALA A 337 -19.98 -3.72 -11.74
N GLN A 338 -19.36 -3.68 -10.55
CA GLN A 338 -19.73 -2.76 -9.47
C GLN A 338 -19.30 -1.30 -9.72
N SER A 339 -18.32 -1.06 -10.61
CA SER A 339 -17.81 0.29 -10.91
C SER A 339 -18.58 1.00 -12.02
N SER A 340 -19.50 0.29 -12.70
CA SER A 340 -20.36 0.82 -13.77
C SER A 340 -21.79 1.15 -13.30
N LYS A 341 -22.02 1.10 -11.99
CA LYS A 341 -23.21 1.62 -11.31
C LYS A 341 -22.77 2.78 -10.43
#